data_AF-A0A6P5L415-F1
#
_entry.id   AF-A0A6P5L415-F1
#
_cell.length_a   1.000
_cell.length_b   1.000
_cell.length_c   1.000
_cell.angle_alpha   90.00
_cell.angle_beta   90.00
_cell.angle_gamma   90.00
#
_symmetry.space_group_name_H-M   'P 1'
#
loop_
_entity.id
_entity.type
_entity.pdbx_description
1 polymer ?
#
loop_
_entity_poly.entity_id
_entity_poly.type
_entity_poly.pdbx_seq_one_letter_code
_entity_poly.pdbx_strand_id
1 'polypeptide(L)'
;MRLLARCLLGVPVVLALLTCSLAPAVAAEDVKKDAKHSQNLGKSRTSSKNDLDLKEVVFVIQSQSNSFHAERAKQLEQNILKQAADLTQRMIQSWTHCILSEEIQELPRVLLLHLLDKHEGAWTILPLLPHFSTSFSRNSSWIFFCEEETRIHIPKLLETLRRYDPSKEWFLGKALHDEQSTIIHHYAFAEDPTIFKFPDFAAGWALSLPLINKLTKRLKSESLKSDFTIDLKHEIALYIWDKGSGPHLTPVPEFCTDDMSSPKATNCATMFHTFLPLCGNPVKEMAVFVAVKTCKKFHDDRIPIVKQTWEGQARLIEYYSDYAESSIPTIDLGVPNTERGHCGKTFAILERFLNHSSDTTTWLVIVDDDTLISISRLRNLLSCYDSTEPVFLGERYGYGLGTGGYSYITGGGGLDQWIIQRTTFLTRFPYHFTNTGTLIQ
;
A
#
# COMPACT_ATOMS: atom_id res chain seq x y z
N MET A 1 34.60 -34.09 19.19
CA MET A 1 34.35 -35.18 20.17
C MET A 1 33.43 -36.19 19.51
N ARG A 2 33.84 -37.46 19.51
CA ARG A 2 33.11 -38.63 19.01
C ARG A 2 31.90 -38.93 19.92
N LEU A 3 30.79 -39.42 19.36
CA LEU A 3 30.28 -40.79 19.57
C LEU A 3 28.93 -41.04 18.83
N LEU A 4 28.90 -42.14 18.05
CA LEU A 4 27.84 -43.14 17.74
C LEU A 4 26.49 -42.67 17.12
N ALA A 5 25.97 -43.11 15.96
CA ALA A 5 25.99 -44.36 15.16
C ALA A 5 24.99 -45.48 15.56
N ARG A 6 24.00 -45.71 14.65
CA ARG A 6 23.30 -46.98 14.26
C ARG A 6 22.31 -47.59 15.29
N CYS A 7 21.18 -48.26 14.95
CA CYS A 7 20.67 -48.87 13.71
C CYS A 7 19.18 -49.33 13.86
N LEU A 8 18.44 -49.40 12.73
CA LEU A 8 17.52 -50.46 12.25
C LEU A 8 16.04 -50.66 12.72
N LEU A 9 15.18 -50.67 11.69
CA LEU A 9 14.07 -51.61 11.31
C LEU A 9 12.65 -51.52 11.91
N GLY A 10 11.65 -51.45 11.01
CA GLY A 10 10.34 -52.09 11.19
C GLY A 10 9.11 -51.35 10.61
N VAL A 11 8.64 -51.76 9.43
CA VAL A 11 7.34 -51.42 8.79
C VAL A 11 6.36 -52.61 9.02
N PRO A 12 5.03 -52.45 9.17
CA PRO A 12 4.07 -52.57 8.03
C PRO A 12 2.90 -51.56 8.08
N VAL A 13 2.52 -50.90 6.98
CA VAL A 13 1.46 -51.27 6.00
C VAL A 13 0.08 -51.57 6.63
N VAL A 14 -0.89 -50.68 6.39
CA VAL A 14 -2.31 -51.06 6.18
C VAL A 14 -2.87 -50.24 5.02
N LEU A 15 -3.34 -50.99 4.02
CA LEU A 15 -4.01 -50.60 2.79
C LEU A 15 -5.52 -50.82 3.01
N ALA A 16 -6.37 -49.88 2.61
CA ALA A 16 -7.81 -50.15 2.42
C ALA A 16 -8.32 -49.39 1.20
N LEU A 17 -8.35 -50.11 0.08
CA LEU A 17 -9.17 -49.83 -1.10
C LEU A 17 -10.53 -50.50 -0.89
N LEU A 18 -11.62 -49.80 -1.19
CA LEU A 18 -12.84 -50.46 -1.69
C LEU A 18 -13.57 -49.50 -2.64
N THR A 19 -13.60 -49.95 -3.89
CA THR A 19 -14.33 -49.45 -5.04
C THR A 19 -15.81 -49.86 -4.97
N CYS A 20 -16.71 -49.02 -5.48
CA CYS A 20 -17.69 -49.45 -6.47
C CYS A 20 -18.40 -48.25 -7.11
N SER A 21 -18.27 -48.21 -8.43
CA SER A 21 -18.96 -47.38 -9.40
C SER A 21 -20.45 -47.73 -9.49
N LEU A 22 -21.29 -46.76 -9.88
CA LEU A 22 -22.33 -46.88 -10.93
C LEU A 22 -23.15 -45.56 -10.99
N ALA A 23 -23.12 -44.90 -12.14
CA ALA A 23 -24.19 -44.03 -12.66
C ALA A 23 -24.87 -44.81 -13.82
N PRO A 24 -25.97 -44.36 -14.50
CA PRO A 24 -26.70 -43.07 -14.40
C PRO A 24 -28.26 -43.17 -14.51
N ALA A 25 -28.91 -41.99 -14.47
CA ALA A 25 -30.03 -41.55 -15.31
C ALA A 25 -31.48 -41.45 -14.75
N VAL A 26 -32.14 -40.37 -15.22
CA VAL A 26 -33.60 -40.07 -15.34
C VAL A 26 -34.29 -39.64 -14.02
N ALA A 27 -35.09 -38.57 -13.88
CA ALA A 27 -35.85 -37.71 -14.79
C ALA A 27 -36.01 -36.30 -14.20
N ALA A 28 -36.30 -35.33 -15.07
CA ALA A 28 -36.85 -34.03 -14.73
C ALA A 28 -38.32 -34.14 -14.30
N GLU A 29 -38.76 -33.31 -13.34
CA GLU A 29 -40.15 -32.86 -13.27
C GLU A 29 -40.21 -31.44 -12.68
N ASP A 30 -40.67 -30.52 -13.53
CA ASP A 30 -41.11 -29.16 -13.23
C ASP A 30 -42.34 -29.17 -12.32
N VAL A 31 -42.35 -28.33 -11.28
CA VAL A 31 -43.60 -27.80 -10.72
C VAL A 31 -43.46 -26.29 -10.48
N LYS A 32 -43.98 -25.52 -11.43
CA LYS A 32 -44.43 -24.14 -11.22
C LYS A 32 -45.60 -24.14 -10.23
N LYS A 33 -45.57 -23.21 -9.28
CA LYS A 33 -46.80 -22.73 -8.63
C LYS A 33 -46.73 -21.22 -8.45
N ASP A 34 -47.45 -20.53 -9.33
CA ASP A 34 -47.91 -19.15 -9.15
C ASP A 34 -48.86 -19.05 -7.95
N ALA A 35 -48.73 -18.00 -7.15
CA ALA A 35 -49.82 -17.43 -6.36
C ALA A 35 -49.64 -15.92 -6.20
N LYS A 36 -50.53 -15.16 -6.83
CA LYS A 36 -50.78 -13.71 -6.65
C LYS A 36 -51.59 -13.44 -5.38
N HIS A 37 -51.45 -12.19 -4.89
CA HIS A 37 -52.22 -11.47 -3.86
C HIS A 37 -51.97 -11.89 -2.40
N SER A 38 -51.82 -10.99 -1.44
CA SER A 38 -52.41 -9.65 -1.27
C SER A 38 -51.45 -8.72 -0.53
N GLN A 39 -51.63 -7.43 -0.79
CA GLN A 39 -51.13 -6.33 0.02
C GLN A 39 -51.42 -6.58 1.50
N ASN A 40 -50.42 -6.30 2.35
CA ASN A 40 -50.67 -5.85 3.71
C ASN A 40 -49.64 -4.78 4.07
N LEU A 41 -50.12 -3.53 4.09
CA LEU A 41 -49.48 -2.42 4.79
C LEU A 41 -49.40 -2.77 6.29
N GLY A 42 -48.25 -3.28 6.71
CA GLY A 42 -47.83 -3.27 8.10
C GLY A 42 -46.83 -2.15 8.31
N LYS A 43 -47.26 -1.04 8.93
CA LYS A 43 -46.40 0.05 9.40
C LYS A 43 -45.28 -0.53 10.28
N SER A 44 -44.11 -0.78 9.69
CA SER A 44 -42.89 -0.96 10.45
C SER A 44 -42.38 0.41 10.88
N ARG A 45 -42.20 0.56 12.19
CA ARG A 45 -41.75 1.76 12.87
C ARG A 45 -40.55 2.37 12.14
N THR A 46 -40.68 3.66 11.83
CA THR A 46 -39.61 4.57 11.43
C THR A 46 -38.30 4.21 12.13
N SER A 47 -37.33 3.69 11.39
CA SER A 47 -35.96 3.62 11.88
C SER A 47 -35.51 5.05 12.13
N SER A 48 -35.15 5.35 13.36
CA SER A 48 -34.34 6.50 13.73
C SER A 48 -33.28 6.71 12.64
N LYS A 49 -33.35 7.81 11.89
CA LYS A 49 -32.25 8.22 11.01
C LYS A 49 -31.08 8.48 11.95
N ASN A 50 -30.06 7.62 11.93
CA ASN A 50 -28.83 7.85 12.68
C ASN A 50 -28.21 9.14 12.15
N ASP A 51 -28.29 10.21 12.95
CA ASP A 51 -27.69 11.49 12.61
C ASP A 51 -26.20 11.40 12.88
N LEU A 52 -25.45 10.83 11.92
CA LEU A 52 -24.00 10.79 12.00
C LEU A 52 -23.47 12.22 11.86
N ASP A 53 -22.85 12.72 12.93
CA ASP A 53 -22.17 14.00 12.92
C ASP A 53 -20.75 13.83 12.35
N LEU A 54 -20.26 14.83 11.61
CA LEU A 54 -18.93 14.81 11.02
C LEU A 54 -17.84 14.64 12.07
N LYS A 55 -18.04 15.14 13.29
CA LYS A 55 -17.11 14.96 14.40
C LYS A 55 -16.96 13.50 14.85
N GLU A 56 -17.92 12.64 14.51
CA GLU A 56 -17.85 11.21 14.80
C GLU A 56 -16.97 10.44 13.80
N VAL A 57 -16.42 11.11 12.78
CA VAL A 57 -15.50 10.54 11.81
C VAL A 57 -14.09 11.07 12.04
N VAL A 58 -13.16 10.16 12.30
CA VAL A 58 -11.72 10.48 12.35
C VAL A 58 -11.10 10.17 11.00
N PHE A 59 -10.44 11.15 10.39
CA PHE A 59 -9.72 10.99 9.13
C PHE A 59 -8.26 10.65 9.42
N VAL A 60 -7.73 9.62 8.77
CA VAL A 60 -6.33 9.21 8.85
C VAL A 60 -5.73 9.26 7.45
N ILE A 61 -4.88 10.25 7.21
CA ILE A 61 -4.19 10.45 5.93
C ILE A 61 -2.85 9.69 5.97
N GLN A 62 -2.77 8.62 5.18
CA GLN A 62 -1.55 7.88 4.92
C GLN A 62 -0.57 8.81 4.19
N SER A 63 0.41 9.30 4.93
CA SER A 63 1.32 10.36 4.51
C SER A 63 2.73 10.07 4.98
N GLN A 64 3.71 10.71 4.35
CA GLN A 64 5.13 10.55 4.64
C GLN A 64 5.75 11.88 5.07
N SER A 65 6.87 11.82 5.80
CA SER A 65 7.53 13.01 6.37
C SER A 65 8.28 13.85 5.33
N ASN A 66 8.54 13.29 4.15
CA ASN A 66 9.17 14.03 3.07
C ASN A 66 8.34 15.26 2.67
N SER A 67 8.99 16.39 2.38
CA SER A 67 8.31 17.68 2.21
C SER A 67 7.21 17.66 1.14
N PHE A 68 7.45 16.98 0.02
CA PHE A 68 6.47 16.84 -1.07
C PHE A 68 5.19 16.13 -0.60
N HIS A 69 5.34 15.01 0.11
CA HIS A 69 4.24 14.21 0.63
C HIS A 69 3.52 14.92 1.80
N ALA A 70 4.29 15.48 2.74
CA ALA A 70 3.75 16.22 3.89
C ALA A 70 2.88 17.42 3.48
N GLU A 71 3.30 18.18 2.45
CA GLU A 71 2.54 19.31 1.94
C GLU A 71 1.22 18.86 1.29
N ARG A 72 1.22 17.77 0.51
CA ARG A 72 -0.02 17.21 -0.08
C ARG A 72 -1.00 16.73 0.98
N ALA A 73 -0.48 16.03 1.99
CA ALA A 73 -1.28 15.56 3.12
C ALA A 73 -1.91 16.74 3.89
N LYS A 74 -1.15 17.82 4.10
CA LYS A 74 -1.63 19.06 4.72
C LYS A 74 -2.68 19.77 3.86
N GLN A 75 -2.53 19.78 2.53
CA GLN A 75 -3.55 20.34 1.63
C GLN A 75 -4.86 19.55 1.71
N LEU A 76 -4.80 18.22 1.79
CA LEU A 76 -5.98 17.38 1.99
C LEU A 76 -6.62 17.64 3.36
N GLU A 77 -5.82 17.72 4.43
CA GLU A 77 -6.31 18.10 5.76
C GLU A 77 -7.05 19.44 5.75
N GLN A 78 -6.44 20.48 5.18
CA GLN A 78 -7.05 21.80 5.07
C GLN A 78 -8.35 21.75 4.26
N ASN A 79 -8.38 20.95 3.19
CA ASN A 79 -9.58 20.77 2.38
C ASN A 79 -10.72 20.11 3.19
N ILE A 80 -10.44 19.07 3.97
CA ILE A 80 -11.41 18.42 4.86
C ILE A 80 -11.95 19.40 5.89
N LEU A 81 -11.06 20.13 6.57
CA LEU A 81 -11.44 21.10 7.61
C LEU A 81 -12.24 22.27 7.03
N LYS A 82 -11.91 22.74 5.83
CA LYS A 82 -12.67 23.77 5.13
C LYS A 82 -14.08 23.28 4.77
N GLN A 83 -14.20 22.10 4.17
CA GLN A 83 -15.51 21.50 3.88
C GLN A 83 -16.36 21.32 5.15
N ALA A 84 -15.73 20.91 6.25
CA ALA A 84 -16.39 20.79 7.55
C ALA A 84 -16.94 22.13 8.04
N ALA A 85 -16.10 23.18 8.03
CA ALA A 85 -16.51 24.52 8.45
C ALA A 85 -17.65 25.08 7.58
N ASP A 86 -17.57 24.90 6.26
CA ASP A 86 -18.61 25.33 5.31
C ASP A 86 -19.95 24.63 5.59
N LEU A 87 -19.93 23.33 5.95
CA LEU A 87 -21.13 22.58 6.31
C LEU A 87 -21.76 23.09 7.61
N THR A 88 -20.95 23.31 8.66
CA THR A 88 -21.43 23.85 9.93
C THR A 88 -22.03 25.24 9.74
N GLN A 89 -21.38 26.11 8.96
CA GLN A 89 -21.88 27.46 8.69
C GLN A 89 -23.23 27.42 7.93
N ARG A 90 -23.37 26.57 6.92
CA ARG A 90 -24.64 26.39 6.21
C ARG A 90 -25.76 25.90 7.12
N MET A 91 -25.44 25.00 8.05
CA MET A 91 -26.40 24.59 9.08
C MET A 91 -26.81 25.83 9.88
N ILE A 92 -25.87 26.51 10.56
CA ILE A 92 -26.15 27.69 11.41
C ILE A 92 -26.99 28.76 10.66
N GLN A 93 -26.68 29.05 9.40
CA GLN A 93 -27.43 30.01 8.59
C GLN A 93 -28.86 29.54 8.25
N SER A 94 -29.08 28.23 8.10
CA SER A 94 -30.41 27.65 7.92
C SER A 94 -31.24 27.67 9.22
N TRP A 95 -30.60 27.68 10.39
CA TRP A 95 -31.26 27.87 11.70
C TRP A 95 -31.35 29.36 12.01
N THR A 96 -32.08 30.12 11.18
CA THR A 96 -32.44 31.48 11.58
C THR A 96 -33.40 31.38 12.77
N HIS A 97 -32.95 31.87 13.93
CA HIS A 97 -33.68 31.95 15.21
C HIS A 97 -33.50 30.76 16.18
N CYS A 98 -32.28 30.56 16.71
CA CYS A 98 -32.11 30.19 18.13
C CYS A 98 -30.65 30.34 18.61
N ILE A 99 -30.49 31.23 19.59
CA ILE A 99 -29.50 31.26 20.68
C ILE A 99 -28.04 31.65 20.33
N LEU A 100 -27.70 32.84 20.84
CA LEU A 100 -26.36 33.25 21.25
C LEU A 100 -25.86 32.32 22.37
N SER A 101 -25.08 31.32 22.00
CA SER A 101 -24.11 30.70 22.91
C SER A 101 -22.89 30.34 22.08
N GLU A 102 -21.69 30.59 22.60
CA GLU A 102 -20.42 30.09 22.08
C GLU A 102 -20.43 28.54 22.14
N GLU A 103 -21.17 27.89 21.25
CA GLU A 103 -21.04 26.47 21.02
C GLU A 103 -19.74 26.28 20.25
N ILE A 104 -18.73 25.74 20.93
CA ILE A 104 -17.42 25.44 20.39
C ILE A 104 -17.62 24.60 19.13
N GLN A 105 -17.23 25.16 17.99
CA GLN A 105 -17.29 24.50 16.69
C GLN A 105 -16.36 23.27 16.68
N GLU A 106 -16.92 22.08 16.88
CA GLU A 106 -16.15 20.82 16.91
C GLU A 106 -15.88 20.33 15.48
N LEU A 107 -14.75 20.73 14.91
CA LEU A 107 -14.25 20.21 13.64
C LEU A 107 -13.85 18.72 13.75
N PRO A 108 -13.93 17.94 12.65
CA PRO A 108 -13.48 16.55 12.66
C PRO A 108 -11.99 16.45 12.99
N ARG A 109 -11.61 15.31 13.56
CA ARG A 109 -10.19 14.99 13.78
C ARG A 109 -9.58 14.51 12.47
N VAL A 110 -8.50 15.15 12.05
CA VAL A 110 -7.68 14.73 10.92
C VAL A 110 -6.29 14.41 11.44
N LEU A 111 -5.79 13.23 11.12
CA LEU A 111 -4.49 12.73 11.57
C LEU A 111 -3.59 12.48 10.36
N LEU A 112 -2.37 13.00 10.41
CA LEU A 112 -1.34 12.72 9.42
C LEU A 112 -0.44 11.62 9.94
N LEU A 113 -0.39 10.49 9.22
CA LEU A 113 0.30 9.29 9.67
C LEU A 113 1.76 9.53 10.06
N HIS A 114 2.48 10.34 9.28
CA HIS A 114 3.88 10.70 9.54
C HIS A 114 4.10 11.54 10.82
N LEU A 115 3.04 12.06 11.44
CA LEU A 115 3.09 12.81 12.70
C LEU A 115 2.64 11.99 13.91
N LEU A 116 2.00 10.84 13.69
CA LEU A 116 1.37 10.06 14.76
C LEU A 116 2.34 9.22 15.58
N ASP A 117 3.47 8.82 15.00
CA ASP A 117 4.38 7.90 15.67
C ASP A 117 5.84 8.18 15.33
N LYS A 118 6.71 7.91 16.31
CA LYS A 118 8.16 7.89 16.14
C LYS A 118 8.67 6.48 15.81
N HIS A 119 7.80 5.46 15.86
CA HIS A 119 8.16 4.08 15.51
C HIS A 119 8.05 3.84 14.00
N GLU A 120 9.06 3.15 13.44
CA GLU A 120 9.16 2.78 12.02
C GLU A 120 7.92 2.05 11.46
N GLY A 121 7.13 1.39 12.30
CA GLY A 121 6.01 0.53 11.88
C GLY A 121 4.68 1.24 11.63
N ALA A 122 4.53 2.52 11.96
CA ALA A 122 3.22 3.20 11.96
C ALA A 122 2.53 3.23 10.59
N TRP A 123 3.30 3.24 9.50
CA TRP A 123 2.77 3.19 8.14
C TRP A 123 1.94 1.92 7.87
N THR A 124 2.12 0.86 8.65
CA THR A 124 1.37 -0.40 8.52
C THR A 124 0.02 -0.41 9.25
N ILE A 125 -0.35 0.69 9.92
CA ILE A 125 -1.65 0.92 10.58
C ILE A 125 -1.94 0.03 11.78
N LEU A 126 -1.61 -1.27 11.75
CA LEU A 126 -1.81 -2.22 12.86
C LEU A 126 -1.21 -1.71 14.17
N PRO A 127 0.05 -1.19 14.22
CA PRO A 127 0.62 -0.66 15.45
C PRO A 127 -0.14 0.52 16.05
N LEU A 128 -0.97 1.21 15.24
CA LEU A 128 -1.74 2.38 15.67
C LEU A 128 -3.13 2.03 16.21
N LEU A 129 -3.61 0.79 16.01
CA LEU A 129 -4.92 0.36 16.51
C LEU A 129 -5.10 0.60 18.03
N PRO A 130 -4.10 0.32 18.91
CA PRO A 130 -4.23 0.63 20.33
C PRO A 130 -4.40 2.13 20.63
N HIS A 131 -3.70 2.99 19.89
CA HIS A 131 -3.85 4.44 20.00
C HIS A 131 -5.25 4.87 19.55
N PHE A 132 -5.71 4.39 18.39
CA PHE A 132 -7.05 4.69 17.88
C PHE A 132 -8.16 4.24 18.82
N SER A 133 -8.06 3.02 19.34
CA SER A 133 -8.98 2.47 20.33
C SER A 133 -9.04 3.34 21.59
N THR A 134 -7.90 3.75 22.13
CA THR A 134 -7.86 4.53 23.38
C THR A 134 -8.34 5.97 23.18
N SER A 135 -7.95 6.60 22.07
CA SER A 135 -8.20 8.01 21.80
C SER A 135 -9.62 8.30 21.29
N PHE A 136 -10.24 7.38 20.54
CA PHE A 136 -11.46 7.69 19.78
C PHE A 136 -12.70 6.84 20.12
N SER A 137 -12.58 5.76 20.88
CA SER A 137 -13.70 4.86 21.16
C SER A 137 -14.92 5.47 21.87
N ARG A 138 -14.75 6.63 22.53
CA ARG A 138 -15.84 7.27 23.28
C ARG A 138 -16.62 8.31 22.48
N ASN A 139 -15.98 8.91 21.49
CA ASN A 139 -16.46 10.14 20.84
C ASN A 139 -16.59 10.01 19.32
N SER A 140 -16.20 8.86 18.76
CA SER A 140 -16.19 8.64 17.31
C SER A 140 -16.79 7.29 16.96
N SER A 141 -17.49 7.28 15.83
CA SER A 141 -18.16 6.11 15.27
C SER A 141 -17.32 5.44 14.18
N TRP A 142 -16.51 6.22 13.45
CA TRP A 142 -15.74 5.76 12.29
C TRP A 142 -14.30 6.27 12.30
N ILE A 143 -13.40 5.44 11.77
CA ILE A 143 -12.09 5.87 11.28
C ILE A 143 -12.08 5.68 9.76
N PHE A 144 -11.86 6.76 9.03
CA PHE A 144 -11.75 6.79 7.58
C PHE A 144 -10.28 6.97 7.20
N PHE A 145 -9.73 6.00 6.47
CA PHE A 145 -8.36 6.00 6.00
C PHE A 145 -8.31 6.40 4.52
N CYS A 146 -7.34 7.23 4.16
CA CYS A 146 -7.13 7.65 2.78
C CYS A 146 -5.66 7.99 2.50
N GLU A 147 -5.27 7.97 1.22
CA GLU A 147 -3.97 8.45 0.76
C GLU A 147 -4.02 9.97 0.51
N GLU A 148 -2.86 10.64 0.45
CA GLU A 148 -2.75 12.08 0.24
C GLU A 148 -3.32 12.57 -1.11
N GLU A 149 -3.38 11.69 -2.12
CA GLU A 149 -4.02 11.93 -3.43
C GLU A 149 -5.55 11.87 -3.39
N THR A 150 -6.12 11.25 -2.35
CA THR A 150 -7.55 10.96 -2.28
C THR A 150 -8.31 12.27 -2.19
N ARG A 151 -9.28 12.47 -3.08
CA ARG A 151 -10.23 13.59 -3.00
C ARG A 151 -11.50 13.11 -2.33
N ILE A 152 -11.99 13.88 -1.36
CA ILE A 152 -13.13 13.49 -0.52
C ILE A 152 -14.22 14.54 -0.67
N HIS A 153 -15.44 14.10 -1.00
CA HIS A 153 -16.64 14.92 -0.94
C HIS A 153 -17.38 14.63 0.38
N ILE A 154 -17.11 15.44 1.41
CA ILE A 154 -17.53 15.18 2.80
C ILE A 154 -19.04 14.92 2.94
N PRO A 155 -19.95 15.70 2.33
CA PRO A 155 -21.39 15.42 2.43
C PRO A 155 -21.80 14.03 1.92
N LYS A 156 -21.13 13.57 0.85
CA LYS A 156 -21.44 12.28 0.22
C LYS A 156 -20.84 11.14 1.03
N LEU A 157 -19.65 11.35 1.60
CA LEU A 157 -19.05 10.42 2.55
C LEU A 157 -19.95 10.20 3.77
N LEU A 158 -20.48 11.28 4.36
CA LEU A 158 -21.42 11.17 5.49
C LEU A 158 -22.72 10.46 5.11
N GLU A 159 -23.31 10.79 3.96
CA GLU A 159 -24.49 10.07 3.43
C GLU A 159 -24.20 8.56 3.30
N THR A 160 -23.01 8.23 2.81
CA THR A 160 -22.57 6.84 2.59
C THR A 160 -22.41 6.09 3.92
N LEU A 161 -21.70 6.67 4.89
CA LEU A 161 -21.43 6.06 6.20
C LEU A 161 -22.70 5.92 7.06
N ARG A 162 -23.66 6.84 6.95
CA ARG A 162 -24.95 6.79 7.66
C ARG A 162 -25.79 5.56 7.37
N ARG A 163 -25.55 4.87 6.25
CA ARG A 163 -26.25 3.64 5.88
C ARG A 163 -25.86 2.45 6.75
N TYR A 164 -24.75 2.54 7.47
CA TYR A 164 -24.20 1.46 8.28
C TYR A 164 -24.38 1.78 9.76
N ASP A 165 -24.86 0.78 10.52
CA ASP A 165 -25.04 0.88 11.97
C ASP A 165 -23.67 0.95 12.68
N PRO A 166 -23.30 2.08 13.31
CA PRO A 166 -21.96 2.27 13.88
C PRO A 166 -21.68 1.36 15.09
N SER A 167 -22.70 0.72 15.66
CA SER A 167 -22.54 -0.23 16.77
C SER A 167 -22.00 -1.61 16.33
N LYS A 168 -21.99 -1.89 15.03
CA LYS A 168 -21.54 -3.16 14.45
C LYS A 168 -20.08 -3.11 13.98
N GLU A 169 -19.51 -4.28 13.74
CA GLU A 169 -18.15 -4.44 13.19
C GLU A 169 -18.18 -4.28 11.67
N TRP A 170 -17.79 -3.11 11.15
CA TRP A 170 -17.79 -2.81 9.72
C TRP A 170 -16.39 -2.61 9.18
N PHE A 171 -16.10 -3.29 8.07
CA PHE A 171 -14.95 -3.07 7.22
C PHE A 171 -15.44 -2.66 5.83
N LEU A 172 -15.29 -1.38 5.51
CA LEU A 172 -15.88 -0.76 4.31
C LEU A 172 -14.78 -0.32 3.34
N GLY A 173 -14.96 -0.55 2.04
CA GLY A 173 -13.98 -0.14 1.04
C GLY A 173 -14.44 -0.40 -0.39
N LYS A 174 -13.71 0.13 -1.36
CA LYS A 174 -13.80 -0.36 -2.75
C LYS A 174 -13.04 -1.69 -2.84
N ALA A 175 -13.75 -2.76 -3.21
CA ALA A 175 -13.17 -4.09 -3.22
C ALA A 175 -12.30 -4.34 -4.46
N LEU A 176 -11.07 -4.75 -4.22
CA LEU A 176 -10.17 -5.39 -5.17
C LEU A 176 -10.11 -6.89 -4.87
N HIS A 177 -9.72 -7.67 -5.87
CA HIS A 177 -9.38 -9.08 -5.73
C HIS A 177 -8.30 -9.41 -6.75
N ASP A 178 -7.62 -10.53 -6.53
CA ASP A 178 -6.70 -11.06 -7.52
C ASP A 178 -7.47 -11.72 -8.66
N GLU A 179 -6.99 -11.55 -9.90
CA GLU A 179 -7.51 -12.29 -11.06
C GLU A 179 -6.94 -13.72 -11.11
N GLN A 180 -5.74 -13.90 -10.56
CA GLN A 180 -4.98 -15.14 -10.56
C GLN A 180 -4.04 -15.16 -9.35
N SER A 181 -3.63 -16.35 -8.92
CA SER A 181 -2.78 -16.49 -7.73
C SER A 181 -1.47 -15.73 -7.90
N THR A 182 -1.10 -14.92 -6.91
CA THR A 182 0.08 -14.07 -6.98
C THR A 182 1.15 -14.45 -5.96
N ILE A 183 2.42 -14.21 -6.30
CA ILE A 183 3.56 -14.41 -5.40
C ILE A 183 3.51 -13.38 -4.25
N ILE A 184 3.12 -12.13 -4.55
CA ILE A 184 3.05 -11.05 -3.54
C ILE A 184 2.06 -11.36 -2.41
N HIS A 185 1.03 -12.18 -2.68
CA HIS A 185 0.10 -12.67 -1.67
C HIS A 185 0.43 -14.09 -1.19
N HIS A 186 1.65 -14.58 -1.45
CA HIS A 186 2.15 -15.89 -1.07
C HIS A 186 1.21 -17.04 -1.48
N TYR A 187 0.56 -16.92 -2.66
CA TYR A 187 -0.42 -17.88 -3.15
C TYR A 187 -1.60 -18.12 -2.18
N ALA A 188 -1.93 -17.13 -1.35
CA ALA A 188 -3.16 -17.16 -0.56
C ALA A 188 -4.36 -17.28 -1.50
N PHE A 189 -5.28 -18.19 -1.16
CA PHE A 189 -6.48 -18.45 -1.96
C PHE A 189 -6.18 -18.90 -3.41
N ALA A 190 -5.08 -19.60 -3.65
CA ALA A 190 -4.65 -20.03 -4.99
C ALA A 190 -5.70 -20.81 -5.80
N GLU A 191 -6.61 -21.50 -5.12
CA GLU A 191 -7.69 -22.29 -5.73
C GLU A 191 -8.78 -21.40 -6.35
N ASP A 192 -9.10 -20.29 -5.71
CA ASP A 192 -10.02 -19.26 -6.21
C ASP A 192 -9.66 -17.90 -5.60
N PRO A 193 -8.78 -17.13 -6.25
CA PRO A 193 -8.32 -15.83 -5.73
C PRO A 193 -9.45 -14.78 -5.63
N THR A 194 -10.57 -15.00 -6.33
CA THR A 194 -11.68 -14.03 -6.38
C THR A 194 -12.53 -14.01 -5.11
N ILE A 195 -12.42 -15.05 -4.26
CA ILE A 195 -13.17 -15.14 -3.01
C ILE A 195 -12.71 -14.12 -1.97
N PHE A 196 -11.44 -13.72 -2.04
CA PHE A 196 -10.84 -12.82 -1.08
C PHE A 196 -10.79 -11.40 -1.63
N LYS A 197 -11.31 -10.47 -0.84
CA LYS A 197 -11.41 -9.06 -1.20
C LYS A 197 -10.63 -8.19 -0.24
N PHE A 198 -9.83 -7.29 -0.79
CA PHE A 198 -9.04 -6.32 -0.05
C PHE A 198 -9.33 -4.90 -0.56
N PRO A 199 -9.17 -3.86 0.27
CA PRO A 199 -9.58 -2.51 -0.08
C PRO A 199 -8.61 -1.87 -1.07
N ASP A 200 -9.14 -1.05 -1.98
CA ASP A 200 -8.39 -0.08 -2.76
C ASP A 200 -8.09 1.16 -1.89
N PHE A 201 -6.83 1.32 -1.46
CA PHE A 201 -6.45 2.43 -0.59
C PHE A 201 -6.61 3.81 -1.24
N ALA A 202 -6.42 3.92 -2.56
CA ALA A 202 -6.61 5.15 -3.31
C ALA A 202 -8.09 5.62 -3.32
N ALA A 203 -9.04 4.71 -3.10
CA ALA A 203 -10.46 5.05 -2.92
C ALA A 203 -10.79 5.44 -1.48
N GLY A 204 -9.87 5.25 -0.54
CA GLY A 204 -10.16 5.29 0.88
C GLY A 204 -11.03 4.12 1.37
N TRP A 205 -11.00 3.92 2.68
CA TRP A 205 -11.68 2.82 3.35
C TRP A 205 -12.01 3.18 4.80
N ALA A 206 -12.95 2.45 5.42
CA ALA A 206 -13.42 2.79 6.75
C ALA A 206 -13.52 1.57 7.66
N LEU A 207 -13.21 1.80 8.94
CA LEU A 207 -13.46 0.86 10.02
C LEU A 207 -14.39 1.49 11.06
N SER A 208 -15.35 0.73 11.55
CA SER A 208 -16.12 1.14 12.73
C SER A 208 -15.29 0.96 14.01
N LEU A 209 -15.52 1.80 15.01
CA LEU A 209 -14.80 1.71 16.29
C LEU A 209 -14.98 0.36 17.02
N PRO A 210 -16.16 -0.31 17.00
CA PRO A 210 -16.28 -1.67 17.53
C PRO A 210 -15.28 -2.66 16.91
N LEU A 211 -15.06 -2.57 15.58
CA LEU A 211 -14.07 -3.41 14.91
C LEU A 211 -12.64 -3.05 15.33
N ILE A 212 -12.29 -1.75 15.35
CA ILE A 212 -10.97 -1.28 15.85
C ILE A 212 -10.69 -1.82 17.26
N ASN A 213 -11.69 -1.81 18.15
CA ASN A 213 -11.57 -2.31 19.52
C ASN A 213 -11.34 -3.82 19.59
N LYS A 214 -12.03 -4.61 18.76
CA LYS A 214 -11.80 -6.05 18.64
C LYS A 214 -10.38 -6.35 18.11
N LEU A 215 -9.97 -5.67 17.04
CA LEU A 215 -8.64 -5.84 16.44
C LEU A 215 -7.52 -5.45 17.41
N THR A 216 -7.72 -4.40 18.20
CA THR A 216 -6.79 -3.95 19.25
C THR A 216 -6.61 -5.00 20.34
N LYS A 217 -7.71 -5.60 20.82
CA LYS A 217 -7.64 -6.66 21.83
C LYS A 217 -6.85 -7.85 21.31
N ARG A 218 -7.11 -8.25 20.06
CA ARG A 218 -6.40 -9.33 19.39
C ARG A 218 -4.91 -9.04 19.23
N LEU A 219 -4.55 -7.83 18.80
CA LEU A 219 -3.15 -7.43 18.59
C LEU A 219 -2.33 -7.50 19.89
N LYS A 220 -2.99 -7.30 21.05
CA LYS A 220 -2.36 -7.43 22.37
C LYS A 220 -2.21 -8.89 22.83
N SER A 221 -3.05 -9.80 22.34
CA SER A 221 -3.06 -11.21 22.76
C SER A 221 -2.30 -12.13 21.81
N GLU A 222 -2.18 -11.77 20.54
CA GLU A 222 -1.57 -12.58 19.49
C GLU A 222 -0.42 -11.82 18.82
N SER A 223 0.69 -12.50 18.56
CA SER A 223 1.73 -11.96 17.70
C SER A 223 1.27 -11.94 16.25
N LEU A 224 1.79 -10.99 15.47
CA LEU A 224 1.62 -11.01 14.01
C LEU A 224 2.22 -12.29 13.44
N LYS A 225 1.58 -12.84 12.39
CA LYS A 225 1.95 -14.15 11.81
C LYS A 225 3.11 -14.07 10.82
N SER A 226 3.38 -12.88 10.28
CA SER A 226 4.44 -12.61 9.33
C SER A 226 5.36 -11.55 9.89
N ASP A 227 6.66 -11.77 9.76
CA ASP A 227 7.68 -10.74 10.02
C ASP A 227 7.80 -9.77 8.83
N PHE A 228 7.28 -10.12 7.66
CA PHE A 228 7.32 -9.28 6.48
C PHE A 228 6.00 -8.57 6.24
N THR A 229 6.10 -7.29 5.87
CA THR A 229 5.02 -6.51 5.27
C THR A 229 5.41 -6.17 3.83
N ILE A 230 4.66 -6.71 2.87
CA ILE A 230 4.91 -6.69 1.43
C ILE A 230 3.75 -6.00 0.72
N ASP A 231 2.51 -6.40 1.02
CA ASP A 231 1.31 -5.74 0.49
C ASP A 231 0.32 -5.42 1.61
N LEU A 232 0.38 -4.17 2.06
CA LEU A 232 -0.33 -3.71 3.25
C LEU A 232 -1.85 -3.86 3.14
N LYS A 233 -2.43 -3.59 1.95
CA LYS A 233 -3.88 -3.68 1.75
C LYS A 233 -4.39 -5.11 1.92
N HIS A 234 -3.67 -6.09 1.38
CA HIS A 234 -3.99 -7.50 1.49
C HIS A 234 -3.76 -8.01 2.92
N GLU A 235 -2.66 -7.60 3.55
CA GLU A 235 -2.31 -7.98 4.92
C GLU A 235 -3.31 -7.48 5.97
N ILE A 236 -3.74 -6.21 5.88
CA ILE A 236 -4.79 -5.68 6.77
C ILE A 236 -6.09 -6.44 6.57
N ALA A 237 -6.48 -6.69 5.32
CA ALA A 237 -7.69 -7.46 5.03
C ALA A 237 -7.60 -8.89 5.62
N LEU A 238 -6.45 -9.55 5.50
CA LEU A 238 -6.23 -10.88 6.08
C LEU A 238 -6.29 -10.86 7.61
N TYR A 239 -5.72 -9.83 8.22
CA TYR A 239 -5.75 -9.65 9.67
C TYR A 239 -7.19 -9.42 10.16
N ILE A 240 -7.99 -8.65 9.44
CA ILE A 240 -9.41 -8.41 9.77
C ILE A 240 -10.25 -9.68 9.55
N TRP A 241 -10.06 -10.36 8.42
CA TRP A 241 -10.81 -11.56 8.06
C TRP A 241 -10.61 -12.72 9.05
N ASP A 242 -9.42 -12.82 9.64
CA ASP A 242 -9.09 -13.78 10.69
C ASP A 242 -9.54 -15.22 10.41
N LYS A 243 -9.07 -15.81 9.31
CA LYS A 243 -9.43 -17.18 8.92
C LYS A 243 -10.95 -17.41 8.81
N GLY A 244 -11.72 -16.35 8.54
CA GLY A 244 -13.18 -16.40 8.41
C GLY A 244 -13.95 -16.10 9.69
N SER A 245 -13.28 -15.79 10.80
CA SER A 245 -13.94 -15.42 12.06
C SER A 245 -14.34 -13.94 12.11
N GLY A 246 -13.67 -13.10 11.31
CA GLY A 246 -13.89 -11.67 11.23
C GLY A 246 -14.73 -11.25 10.02
N PRO A 247 -15.09 -9.95 9.94
CA PRO A 247 -15.90 -9.45 8.84
C PRO A 247 -15.12 -9.46 7.52
N HIS A 248 -15.83 -9.78 6.43
CA HIS A 248 -15.34 -9.55 5.08
C HIS A 248 -15.41 -8.06 4.73
N LEU A 249 -14.57 -7.63 3.78
CA LEU A 249 -14.68 -6.31 3.19
C LEU A 249 -16.07 -6.15 2.55
N THR A 250 -16.81 -5.13 3.01
CA THR A 250 -18.10 -4.74 2.46
C THR A 250 -17.87 -3.73 1.33
N PRO A 251 -18.21 -4.06 0.07
CA PRO A 251 -18.01 -3.15 -1.06
C PRO A 251 -18.88 -1.90 -0.92
N VAL A 252 -18.26 -0.73 -1.08
CA VAL A 252 -18.94 0.57 -1.06
C VAL A 252 -18.81 1.23 -2.44
N PRO A 253 -19.87 1.27 -3.27
CA PRO A 253 -19.82 1.82 -4.62
C PRO A 253 -19.45 3.29 -4.70
N GLU A 254 -19.72 4.05 -3.64
CA GLU A 254 -19.40 5.48 -3.55
C GLU A 254 -17.91 5.73 -3.26
N PHE A 255 -17.14 4.70 -2.90
CA PHE A 255 -15.69 4.84 -2.81
C PHE A 255 -15.09 4.55 -4.17
N CYS A 256 -14.61 5.59 -4.86
CA CYS A 256 -14.20 5.49 -6.25
C CYS A 256 -12.71 5.83 -6.43
N THR A 257 -12.16 5.36 -7.55
CA THR A 257 -10.88 5.85 -8.09
C THR A 257 -11.04 6.41 -9.50
N ASP A 258 -12.27 6.79 -9.85
CA ASP A 258 -12.57 7.49 -11.09
C ASP A 258 -11.98 8.92 -11.04
N ASP A 259 -11.58 9.40 -12.22
CA ASP A 259 -11.14 10.77 -12.45
C ASP A 259 -12.28 11.77 -12.20
N MET A 260 -11.94 12.98 -11.75
CA MET A 260 -12.91 14.05 -11.46
C MET A 260 -13.80 14.44 -12.65
N SER A 261 -13.30 14.29 -13.86
CA SER A 261 -14.02 14.58 -15.10
C SER A 261 -14.94 13.45 -15.56
N SER A 262 -14.86 12.27 -14.95
CA SER A 262 -15.69 11.10 -15.31
C SER A 262 -17.15 11.35 -14.94
N PRO A 263 -18.13 11.02 -15.80
CA PRO A 263 -19.56 11.09 -15.44
C PRO A 263 -19.91 10.25 -14.21
N LYS A 264 -19.13 9.19 -13.93
CA LYS A 264 -19.29 8.30 -12.77
C LYS A 264 -18.94 8.99 -11.44
N ALA A 265 -18.13 10.05 -11.48
CA ALA A 265 -17.74 10.87 -10.32
C ALA A 265 -18.93 11.42 -9.52
N THR A 266 -20.07 11.64 -10.18
CA THR A 266 -21.25 12.26 -9.57
C THR A 266 -21.80 11.50 -8.38
N ASN A 267 -21.63 10.17 -8.34
CA ASN A 267 -22.08 9.33 -7.23
C ASN A 267 -20.99 9.03 -6.20
N CYS A 268 -19.77 9.51 -6.42
CA CYS A 268 -18.60 9.18 -5.63
C CYS A 268 -18.46 10.09 -4.40
N ALA A 269 -18.25 9.46 -3.24
CA ALA A 269 -17.81 10.10 -2.01
C ALA A 269 -16.30 10.35 -2.02
N THR A 270 -15.54 9.47 -2.68
CA THR A 270 -14.09 9.62 -2.85
C THR A 270 -13.68 9.38 -4.29
N MET A 271 -12.59 10.04 -4.67
CA MET A 271 -12.14 10.09 -6.06
C MET A 271 -10.62 10.19 -6.10
N PHE A 272 -10.04 9.81 -7.23
CA PHE A 272 -8.60 9.84 -7.44
C PHE A 272 -8.25 10.92 -8.46
N HIS A 273 -7.27 11.77 -8.13
CA HIS A 273 -6.95 12.94 -8.96
C HIS A 273 -6.04 12.61 -10.15
N THR A 274 -4.88 11.97 -9.94
CA THR A 274 -3.88 11.75 -11.00
C THR A 274 -2.86 10.70 -10.60
N PHE A 275 -2.50 9.81 -11.53
CA PHE A 275 -1.46 8.79 -11.33
C PHE A 275 -0.02 9.31 -11.43
N LEU A 276 0.17 10.54 -11.95
CA LEU A 276 1.47 11.19 -12.02
C LEU A 276 1.34 12.64 -11.51
N PRO A 277 2.12 13.04 -10.50
CA PRO A 277 2.10 14.41 -10.02
C PRO A 277 2.69 15.37 -11.07
N LEU A 278 2.06 16.54 -11.22
CA LEU A 278 2.52 17.61 -12.10
C LEU A 278 3.37 18.61 -11.31
N CYS A 279 4.68 18.38 -11.24
CA CYS A 279 5.62 19.17 -10.44
C CYS A 279 6.51 20.09 -11.29
N GLY A 280 6.08 20.42 -12.50
CA GLY A 280 6.84 21.27 -13.43
C GLY A 280 7.58 20.46 -14.50
N ASN A 281 8.74 20.98 -14.92
CA ASN A 281 9.52 20.37 -15.99
C ASN A 281 10.23 19.10 -15.51
N PRO A 282 10.22 18.02 -16.30
CA PRO A 282 10.95 16.81 -15.96
C PRO A 282 12.45 17.08 -15.76
N VAL A 283 13.05 16.35 -14.82
CA VAL A 283 14.49 16.40 -14.53
C VAL A 283 15.29 16.17 -15.82
N LYS A 284 16.45 16.82 -15.96
CA LYS A 284 17.31 16.69 -17.15
C LYS A 284 17.80 15.24 -17.34
N GLU A 285 17.98 14.80 -18.58
CA GLU A 285 18.44 13.44 -18.89
C GLU A 285 19.79 13.11 -18.26
N MET A 286 20.73 14.06 -18.32
CA MET A 286 22.06 13.92 -17.72
C MET A 286 22.05 13.90 -16.19
N ALA A 287 20.91 14.20 -15.54
CA ALA A 287 20.80 14.17 -14.09
C ALA A 287 20.38 12.78 -13.54
N VAL A 288 20.03 11.84 -14.43
CA VAL A 288 19.59 10.48 -14.06
C VAL A 288 20.59 9.46 -14.58
N PHE A 289 21.18 8.70 -13.67
CA PHE A 289 22.07 7.58 -13.96
C PHE A 289 21.36 6.26 -13.69
N VAL A 290 21.34 5.38 -14.67
CA VAL A 290 20.71 4.06 -14.55
C VAL A 290 21.77 2.97 -14.40
N ALA A 291 21.65 2.19 -13.33
CA ALA A 291 22.50 1.05 -13.00
C ALA A 291 21.69 -0.24 -13.19
N VAL A 292 22.00 -1.01 -14.22
CA VAL A 292 21.32 -2.29 -14.48
C VAL A 292 22.12 -3.42 -13.83
N LYS A 293 21.55 -4.06 -12.82
CA LYS A 293 22.09 -5.30 -12.24
C LYS A 293 21.74 -6.48 -13.14
N THR A 294 22.74 -7.28 -13.50
CA THR A 294 22.57 -8.52 -14.26
C THR A 294 23.62 -9.57 -13.84
N CYS A 295 23.63 -10.71 -14.52
CA CYS A 295 24.69 -11.70 -14.45
C CYS A 295 24.87 -12.36 -15.82
N LYS A 296 26.01 -13.03 -16.03
CA LYS A 296 26.38 -13.68 -17.29
C LYS A 296 25.27 -14.54 -17.89
N LYS A 297 24.49 -15.21 -17.03
CA LYS A 297 23.37 -16.06 -17.44
C LYS A 297 22.32 -15.32 -18.26
N PHE A 298 22.12 -14.02 -18.04
CA PHE A 298 21.01 -13.25 -18.61
C PHE A 298 21.44 -12.29 -19.73
N HIS A 299 22.72 -12.32 -20.11
CA HIS A 299 23.27 -11.48 -21.18
C HIS A 299 22.56 -11.69 -22.52
N ASP A 300 22.26 -12.94 -22.88
CA ASP A 300 21.64 -13.28 -24.17
C ASP A 300 20.11 -13.18 -24.16
N ASP A 301 19.49 -13.28 -22.98
CA ASP A 301 18.02 -13.39 -22.86
C ASP A 301 17.35 -12.07 -22.44
N ARG A 302 17.87 -11.40 -21.41
CA ARG A 302 17.18 -10.26 -20.76
C ARG A 302 17.72 -8.91 -21.23
N ILE A 303 19.04 -8.79 -21.37
CA ILE A 303 19.65 -7.52 -21.79
C ILE A 303 19.22 -7.05 -23.18
N PRO A 304 19.01 -7.92 -24.19
CA PRO A 304 18.49 -7.49 -25.47
C PRO A 304 17.11 -6.83 -25.35
N ILE A 305 16.27 -7.28 -24.41
CA ILE A 305 14.96 -6.69 -24.14
C ILE A 305 15.12 -5.28 -23.55
N VAL A 306 16.01 -5.10 -22.57
CA VAL A 306 16.33 -3.78 -22.00
C VAL A 306 16.78 -2.81 -23.10
N LYS A 307 17.71 -3.26 -23.96
CA LYS A 307 18.23 -2.53 -25.13
C LYS A 307 17.15 -2.10 -26.11
N GLN A 308 16.24 -3.01 -26.44
CA GLN A 308 15.18 -2.79 -27.42
C GLN A 308 14.00 -1.97 -26.88
N THR A 309 13.85 -1.86 -25.55
CA THR A 309 12.71 -1.20 -24.91
C THR A 309 13.06 0.19 -24.38
N TRP A 310 13.51 0.28 -23.14
CA TRP A 310 13.61 1.55 -22.42
C TRP A 310 15.03 2.12 -22.35
N GLU A 311 16.09 1.32 -22.64
CA GLU A 311 17.49 1.79 -22.60
C GLU A 311 17.66 3.07 -23.41
N GLY A 312 17.07 3.16 -24.61
CA GLY A 312 17.23 4.31 -25.51
C GLY A 312 16.78 5.65 -24.93
N GLN A 313 16.02 5.64 -23.82
CA GLN A 313 15.61 6.86 -23.10
C GLN A 313 16.56 7.21 -21.93
N ALA A 314 17.47 6.31 -21.55
CA ALA A 314 18.45 6.51 -20.49
C ALA A 314 19.76 7.05 -21.07
N ARG A 315 20.08 8.32 -20.80
CA ARG A 315 21.27 8.97 -21.36
C ARG A 315 22.57 8.52 -20.71
N LEU A 316 22.51 8.18 -19.42
CA LEU A 316 23.60 7.66 -18.60
C LEU A 316 23.17 6.28 -18.08
N ILE A 317 23.83 5.23 -18.56
CA ILE A 317 23.52 3.84 -18.19
C ILE A 317 24.79 3.01 -18.10
N GLU A 318 24.85 2.14 -17.10
CA GLU A 318 25.88 1.11 -16.97
C GLU A 318 25.26 -0.24 -16.60
N TYR A 319 25.86 -1.31 -17.12
CA TYR A 319 25.48 -2.70 -16.85
C TYR A 319 26.46 -3.35 -15.89
N TYR A 320 25.99 -3.89 -14.78
CA TYR A 320 26.81 -4.49 -13.73
C TYR A 320 26.58 -6.00 -13.65
N SER A 321 27.61 -6.76 -13.98
CA SER A 321 27.57 -8.21 -14.11
C SER A 321 28.70 -8.85 -13.30
N ASP A 322 28.65 -10.17 -13.14
CA ASP A 322 29.75 -11.02 -12.67
C ASP A 322 30.72 -11.40 -13.81
N TYR A 323 30.50 -10.87 -15.01
CA TYR A 323 31.34 -11.12 -16.18
C TYR A 323 31.39 -9.88 -17.07
N ALA A 324 32.60 -9.40 -17.39
CA ALA A 324 32.82 -8.30 -18.30
C ALA A 324 32.71 -8.75 -19.77
N GLU A 325 31.86 -8.08 -20.53
CA GLU A 325 31.57 -8.38 -21.93
C GLU A 325 31.44 -7.10 -22.74
N SER A 326 32.28 -6.96 -23.78
CA SER A 326 32.39 -5.75 -24.59
C SER A 326 31.23 -5.53 -25.56
N SER A 327 30.47 -6.57 -25.90
CA SER A 327 29.29 -6.48 -26.77
C SER A 327 28.10 -5.80 -26.06
N ILE A 328 27.98 -5.97 -24.74
CA ILE A 328 26.93 -5.43 -23.86
C ILE A 328 27.41 -4.20 -23.04
N PRO A 329 28.65 -3.77 -23.27
CA PRO A 329 29.56 -3.20 -22.26
C PRO A 329 29.21 -3.45 -20.78
N THR A 330 29.25 -4.71 -20.32
CA THR A 330 29.12 -5.01 -18.88
C THR A 330 30.39 -4.72 -18.10
N ILE A 331 30.21 -4.27 -16.85
CA ILE A 331 31.25 -3.95 -15.89
C ILE A 331 31.22 -5.01 -14.78
N ASP A 332 32.34 -5.69 -14.59
CA ASP A 332 32.57 -6.57 -13.44
C ASP A 332 33.14 -5.76 -12.28
N LEU A 333 32.40 -5.71 -11.17
CA LEU A 333 32.79 -5.01 -9.95
C LEU A 333 33.59 -5.91 -8.97
N GLY A 334 33.97 -7.12 -9.38
CA GLY A 334 34.64 -8.10 -8.53
C GLY A 334 33.72 -8.73 -7.49
N VAL A 335 32.39 -8.57 -7.65
CA VAL A 335 31.38 -9.16 -6.77
C VAL A 335 30.78 -10.39 -7.46
N PRO A 336 31.02 -11.60 -6.95
CA PRO A 336 30.51 -12.82 -7.57
C PRO A 336 28.98 -12.85 -7.54
N ASN A 337 28.38 -13.53 -8.53
CA ASN A 337 26.95 -13.81 -8.48
C ASN A 337 26.63 -14.82 -7.36
N THR A 338 25.57 -14.55 -6.61
CA THR A 338 25.12 -15.40 -5.49
C THR A 338 23.64 -15.72 -5.65
N GLU A 339 23.19 -16.86 -5.12
CA GLU A 339 21.75 -17.20 -5.09
C GLU A 339 20.99 -16.43 -3.99
N ARG A 340 21.71 -15.86 -3.01
CA ARG A 340 21.17 -15.11 -1.88
C ARG A 340 22.08 -13.94 -1.53
N GLY A 341 21.48 -12.81 -1.15
CA GLY A 341 22.20 -11.64 -0.64
C GLY A 341 22.93 -10.85 -1.72
N HIS A 342 22.18 -10.11 -2.54
CA HIS A 342 22.74 -9.24 -3.60
C HIS A 342 23.24 -7.87 -3.09
N CYS A 343 23.29 -7.65 -1.77
CA CYS A 343 23.66 -6.37 -1.18
C CYS A 343 25.06 -5.89 -1.60
N GLY A 344 26.03 -6.81 -1.73
CA GLY A 344 27.40 -6.48 -2.14
C GLY A 344 27.48 -5.80 -3.50
N LYS A 345 26.69 -6.27 -4.49
CA LYS A 345 26.64 -5.67 -5.82
C LYS A 345 26.04 -4.27 -5.76
N THR A 346 24.96 -4.10 -4.98
CA THR A 346 24.36 -2.79 -4.74
C THR A 346 25.38 -1.82 -4.13
N PHE A 347 26.09 -2.20 -3.06
CA PHE A 347 27.11 -1.35 -2.46
C PHE A 347 28.24 -0.96 -3.42
N ALA A 348 28.72 -1.90 -4.24
CA ALA A 348 29.73 -1.61 -5.24
C ALA A 348 29.23 -0.63 -6.33
N ILE A 349 27.96 -0.73 -6.73
CA ILE A 349 27.31 0.23 -7.63
C ILE A 349 27.26 1.62 -6.98
N LEU A 350 26.89 1.70 -5.70
CA LEU A 350 26.84 2.97 -4.96
C LEU A 350 28.20 3.65 -4.92
N GLU A 351 29.25 2.91 -4.57
CA GLU A 351 30.62 3.42 -4.51
C GLU A 351 31.09 3.93 -5.89
N ARG A 352 30.83 3.13 -6.93
CA ARG A 352 31.19 3.52 -8.30
C ARG A 352 30.46 4.78 -8.74
N PHE A 353 29.15 4.88 -8.48
CA PHE A 353 28.36 6.05 -8.81
C PHE A 353 28.94 7.31 -8.13
N LEU A 354 29.27 7.24 -6.84
CA LEU A 354 29.83 8.40 -6.12
C LEU A 354 31.20 8.82 -6.65
N ASN A 355 32.05 7.86 -7.04
CA ASN A 355 33.42 8.14 -7.47
C ASN A 355 33.55 8.56 -8.95
N HIS A 356 32.60 8.17 -9.81
CA HIS A 356 32.73 8.32 -11.27
C HIS A 356 31.63 9.16 -11.92
N SER A 357 30.53 9.45 -11.22
CA SER A 357 29.46 10.31 -11.77
C SER A 357 29.79 11.79 -11.63
N SER A 358 29.29 12.59 -12.57
CA SER A 358 29.35 14.06 -12.47
C SER A 358 28.49 14.56 -11.31
N ASP A 359 28.89 15.66 -10.67
CA ASP A 359 28.09 16.35 -9.65
C ASP A 359 26.73 16.82 -10.15
N THR A 360 26.57 16.97 -11.47
CA THR A 360 25.28 17.28 -12.10
C THR A 360 24.34 16.07 -12.20
N THR A 361 24.82 14.87 -11.89
CA THR A 361 24.07 13.62 -11.87
C THR A 361 23.46 13.41 -10.48
N THR A 362 22.22 13.86 -10.30
CA THR A 362 21.60 13.95 -8.98
C THR A 362 20.83 12.68 -8.58
N TRP A 363 20.51 11.80 -9.52
CA TRP A 363 19.70 10.60 -9.28
C TRP A 363 20.41 9.34 -9.74
N LEU A 364 20.49 8.36 -8.85
CA LEU A 364 20.87 6.98 -9.16
C LEU A 364 19.61 6.11 -9.18
N VAL A 365 19.42 5.36 -10.26
CA VAL A 365 18.31 4.43 -10.44
C VAL A 365 18.90 3.04 -10.60
N ILE A 366 18.72 2.16 -9.61
CA ILE A 366 19.20 0.77 -9.68
C ILE A 366 18.02 -0.13 -10.03
N VAL A 367 18.18 -0.90 -11.10
CA VAL A 367 17.16 -1.80 -11.62
C VAL A 367 17.76 -3.19 -11.86
N ASP A 368 16.91 -4.22 -11.90
CA ASP A 368 17.30 -5.54 -12.39
C ASP A 368 17.09 -5.67 -13.90
N ASP A 369 17.72 -6.66 -14.51
CA ASP A 369 17.62 -6.96 -15.95
C ASP A 369 16.24 -7.44 -16.41
N ASP A 370 15.32 -7.76 -15.48
CA ASP A 370 13.91 -8.07 -15.73
C ASP A 370 12.95 -6.91 -15.38
N THR A 371 13.49 -5.71 -15.14
CA THR A 371 12.67 -4.52 -14.85
C THR A 371 12.23 -3.80 -16.13
N LEU A 372 10.94 -3.46 -16.21
CA LEU A 372 10.40 -2.51 -17.20
C LEU A 372 10.16 -1.15 -16.54
N ILE A 373 10.68 -0.09 -17.16
CA ILE A 373 10.60 1.28 -16.63
C ILE A 373 10.31 2.29 -17.73
N SER A 374 9.52 3.32 -17.41
CA SER A 374 9.38 4.51 -18.25
C SER A 374 10.27 5.63 -17.73
N ILE A 375 11.43 5.85 -18.36
CA ILE A 375 12.38 6.92 -17.98
C ILE A 375 11.72 8.30 -18.07
N SER A 376 10.87 8.53 -19.07
CA SER A 376 10.13 9.79 -19.19
C SER A 376 9.19 10.05 -18.00
N ARG A 377 8.39 9.06 -17.59
CA ARG A 377 7.51 9.20 -16.42
C ARG A 377 8.31 9.34 -15.13
N LEU A 378 9.41 8.59 -14.99
CA LEU A 378 10.32 8.72 -13.86
C LEU A 378 10.84 10.15 -13.74
N ARG A 379 11.38 10.73 -14.81
CA ARG A 379 11.91 12.11 -14.79
C ARG A 379 10.88 13.16 -14.35
N ASN A 380 9.60 12.94 -14.67
CA ASN A 380 8.50 13.80 -14.19
C ASN A 380 8.24 13.59 -12.69
N LEU A 381 8.21 12.35 -12.22
CA LEU A 381 8.08 12.06 -10.79
C LEU A 381 9.24 12.68 -9.97
N LEU A 382 10.47 12.53 -10.47
CA LEU A 382 11.66 13.05 -9.80
C LEU A 382 11.70 14.57 -9.70
N SER A 383 10.95 15.29 -10.53
CA SER A 383 10.88 16.76 -10.44
C SER A 383 10.05 17.25 -9.26
N CYS A 384 9.35 16.35 -8.56
CA CYS A 384 8.57 16.67 -7.36
C CYS A 384 9.40 16.79 -6.08
N TYR A 385 10.61 16.26 -6.07
CA TYR A 385 11.43 16.16 -4.88
C TYR A 385 12.46 17.28 -4.82
N ASP A 386 12.60 17.91 -3.66
CA ASP A 386 13.64 18.91 -3.41
C ASP A 386 15.03 18.24 -3.50
N SER A 387 15.91 18.79 -4.33
CA SER A 387 17.30 18.33 -4.47
C SER A 387 18.13 18.36 -3.19
N THR A 388 17.71 19.17 -2.21
CA THR A 388 18.40 19.36 -0.92
C THR A 388 17.90 18.41 0.17
N GLU A 389 16.78 17.71 -0.06
CA GLU A 389 16.17 16.82 0.91
C GLU A 389 16.49 15.36 0.61
N PRO A 390 17.15 14.62 1.51
CA PRO A 390 17.53 13.23 1.25
C PRO A 390 16.30 12.31 1.11
N VAL A 391 16.17 11.67 -0.05
CA VAL A 391 15.06 10.76 -0.39
C VAL A 391 15.53 9.43 -1.00
N PHE A 392 14.79 8.37 -0.67
CA PHE A 392 14.77 7.08 -1.36
C PHE A 392 13.36 6.86 -1.91
N LEU A 393 13.23 6.44 -3.16
CA LEU A 393 11.95 6.10 -3.77
C LEU A 393 11.97 4.66 -4.27
N GLY A 394 10.82 4.01 -4.12
CA GLY A 394 10.55 2.66 -4.56
C GLY A 394 9.44 2.05 -3.71
N GLU A 395 9.18 0.76 -3.89
CA GLU A 395 8.19 0.03 -3.13
C GLU A 395 8.71 -0.26 -1.71
N ARG A 396 7.95 0.15 -0.70
CA ARG A 396 8.36 0.07 0.71
C ARG A 396 7.89 -1.24 1.33
N TYR A 397 8.84 -2.07 1.73
CA TYR A 397 8.58 -3.26 2.54
C TYR A 397 8.97 -3.05 4.01
N GLY A 398 8.40 -3.87 4.88
CA GLY A 398 8.70 -3.94 6.30
C GLY A 398 9.28 -5.30 6.67
N TYR A 399 10.25 -5.31 7.59
CA TYR A 399 10.70 -6.51 8.28
C TYR A 399 10.64 -6.27 9.79
N GLY A 400 9.94 -7.13 10.53
CA GLY A 400 9.87 -7.12 12.00
C GLY A 400 9.28 -5.85 12.61
N LEU A 401 8.41 -5.11 11.90
CA LEU A 401 7.97 -3.77 12.32
C LEU A 401 7.26 -3.71 13.68
N GLY A 402 6.65 -4.83 14.12
CA GLY A 402 6.04 -4.95 15.45
C GLY A 402 7.02 -5.23 16.59
N THR A 403 8.29 -5.56 16.29
CA THR A 403 9.30 -6.01 17.26
C THR A 403 10.63 -5.25 17.13
N GLY A 404 10.58 -4.00 16.64
CA GLY A 404 11.77 -3.16 16.50
C GLY A 404 12.57 -3.37 15.21
N GLY A 405 11.94 -3.94 14.18
CA GLY A 405 12.52 -4.05 12.85
C GLY A 405 12.51 -2.74 12.05
N TYR A 406 12.57 -2.82 10.73
CA TYR A 406 12.86 -1.68 9.86
C TYR A 406 12.10 -1.71 8.53
N SER A 407 11.95 -0.53 7.95
CA SER A 407 11.45 -0.35 6.59
C SER A 407 12.60 -0.38 5.59
N TYR A 408 12.37 -0.89 4.38
CA TYR A 408 13.35 -0.85 3.29
C TYR A 408 12.65 -0.77 1.94
N ILE A 409 13.38 -0.34 0.91
CA ILE A 409 12.90 -0.38 -0.47
C ILE A 409 13.25 -1.74 -1.05
N THR A 410 12.30 -2.47 -1.63
CA THR A 410 12.61 -3.74 -2.29
C THR A 410 13.33 -3.49 -3.62
N GLY A 411 14.24 -4.40 -3.99
CA GLY A 411 15.11 -4.25 -5.16
C GLY A 411 14.90 -5.26 -6.28
N GLY A 412 13.75 -5.97 -6.30
CA GLY A 412 13.49 -7.05 -7.27
C GLY A 412 12.09 -7.69 -7.23
N GLY A 413 11.01 -6.96 -6.92
CA GLY A 413 9.62 -7.47 -6.92
C GLY A 413 8.83 -7.24 -8.21
N GLY A 414 9.49 -7.15 -9.37
CA GLY A 414 8.83 -7.04 -10.69
C GLY A 414 8.31 -5.64 -11.06
N LEU A 415 8.30 -4.68 -10.12
CA LEU A 415 8.00 -3.25 -10.35
C LEU A 415 8.97 -2.30 -9.65
N ASP A 416 9.97 -2.83 -8.93
CA ASP A 416 10.64 -2.10 -7.86
C ASP A 416 12.05 -1.67 -8.23
N GLN A 417 12.32 -0.39 -8.04
CA GLN A 417 13.58 0.26 -8.41
C GLN A 417 14.09 0.99 -7.19
N TRP A 418 15.40 0.93 -6.97
CA TRP A 418 16.03 1.79 -5.98
C TRP A 418 16.34 3.11 -6.66
N ILE A 419 15.54 4.13 -6.38
CA ILE A 419 15.83 5.48 -6.84
C ILE A 419 16.34 6.28 -5.66
N ILE A 420 17.58 6.75 -5.78
CA ILE A 420 18.29 7.37 -4.69
C ILE A 420 18.83 8.72 -5.15
N GLN A 421 18.54 9.75 -4.37
CA GLN A 421 19.08 11.06 -4.65
C GLN A 421 20.51 11.18 -4.10
N ARG A 422 21.37 11.90 -4.82
CA ARG A 422 22.78 12.11 -4.46
C ARG A 422 22.95 12.65 -3.04
N THR A 423 22.11 13.61 -2.65
CA THR A 423 22.09 14.23 -1.32
C THR A 423 21.82 13.21 -0.20
N THR A 424 21.06 12.17 -0.48
CA THR A 424 20.81 11.06 0.46
C THR A 424 22.10 10.35 0.84
N PHE A 425 23.00 10.14 -0.11
CA PHE A 425 24.28 9.49 0.17
C PHE A 425 25.18 10.37 1.02
N LEU A 426 25.33 11.64 0.63
CA LEU A 426 26.21 12.60 1.30
C LEU A 426 25.81 12.84 2.76
N THR A 427 24.51 12.74 3.06
CA THR A 427 23.98 13.02 4.40
C THR A 427 23.82 11.77 5.27
N ARG A 428 23.44 10.62 4.70
CA ARG A 428 23.16 9.39 5.48
C ARG A 428 24.31 8.38 5.52
N PHE A 429 25.27 8.46 4.60
CA PHE A 429 26.46 7.61 4.61
C PHE A 429 27.78 8.41 4.65
N PRO A 430 27.92 9.44 5.51
CA PRO A 430 29.09 10.33 5.49
C PRO A 430 30.40 9.64 5.89
N TYR A 431 30.33 8.52 6.62
CA TYR A 431 31.51 7.80 7.13
C TYR A 431 31.93 6.58 6.30
N HIS A 432 31.12 6.15 5.32
CA HIS A 432 31.52 5.07 4.41
C HIS A 432 32.22 5.59 3.15
N PHE A 433 32.11 6.89 2.86
CA PHE A 433 32.66 7.49 1.64
C PHE A 433 33.30 8.84 1.99
N THR A 434 34.50 8.81 2.59
CA THR A 434 35.36 10.01 2.62
C THR A 434 35.97 10.23 1.22
N ASN A 435 36.45 11.44 0.93
CA ASN A 435 37.11 11.86 -0.32
C ASN A 435 38.32 11.00 -0.78
N THR A 436 38.63 9.90 -0.09
CA THR A 436 39.66 8.92 -0.40
C THR A 436 39.11 7.56 -0.84
N GLY A 437 37.79 7.40 -1.01
CA GLY A 437 37.21 6.18 -1.60
C GLY A 437 37.53 4.91 -0.83
N THR A 438 37.41 4.94 0.51
CA THR A 438 37.63 3.75 1.34
C THR A 438 36.45 3.55 2.29
N LEU A 439 35.69 2.48 2.07
CA LEU A 439 34.71 1.96 3.02
C LEU A 439 35.39 1.62 4.35
N ILE A 440 35.07 2.36 5.40
CA ILE A 440 35.35 1.92 6.78
C ILE A 440 34.27 0.89 7.14
N GLN A 441 34.70 -0.32 7.54
CA GLN A 441 33.84 -1.45 7.93
C GLN A 441 32.88 -1.12 9.06
#